data_AF-S5T5A1-F1
#
_entry.id   AF-S5T5A1-F1
#
_cell.length_a   1.000
_cell.length_b   1.000
_cell.length_c   1.000
_cell.angle_alpha   90.00
_cell.angle_beta   90.00
_cell.angle_gamma   90.00
#
_symmetry.space_group_name_H-M   'P 1'
#
loop_
_entity.id
_entity.type
_entity.pdbx_description
1 polymer ?
#
loop_
_entity_poly.entity_id
_entity_poly.type
_entity_poly.pdbx_seq_one_letter_code
_entity_poly.pdbx_strand_id
1 'polypeptide(L)'
;MEEVMANHIGTVQSVTGIVKAVAEDGSDRILSVGDSVFENEKVMTGDGIIVITFSNGTVMDLASNSSIVLDEDVFNFDGELRTQNRLSAEDEVAALQDALIDSDFDPTTELLAPAAGTPAAGEIGDNNGHSIVSVDYLNPKAPVTSGHDTTGISQEFLQPDEELPPVEDEPEKLDEVPTISVTSGMVDERGLETGTGELSDGDATNNSDGSETTTGMFTYDVGSNTPGQIEVQGKDGAWVVVSNGSVIQGNNGVLTISESGGVYSWGYTLENNVMHAGTNVTGVNDQVLGESFSVRVSGSNPKASAMTKLDIAINDDGPILVKGQSSAEASEFTIVNHDEVSSAGYHNSYGYYVKTLNPDGTVSSNYPTSGVIIAADVHHTHAGFDPITVTGYSQEQIGYFLIPNGDQLNKIDNNQTVTFQEVGGQWQAFAGATPLLGRGSHVLFDLAELNKDGQNHMEDNVLLGNQNWEDLQIPYGDGDYNDVNTNVDWTKVTVTGDVVESVSFGADGPGAGEALNFTFDVTDIESTGVVKSNGNDIVFKPKDTDDDGVNDQIVGLADGDEVLRIDGILEGDYQISILGPIDDGADDVDVGIDVHVTASDGDGDMVASVLNVNINFDLNQVLSESEPMDLP
;
A
#
# COMPACT_ATOMS: atom_id res chain seq x y z
N MET A 1 -47.16 15.55 -1.35
CA MET A 1 -46.00 15.68 -2.23
C MET A 1 -44.96 14.85 -1.52
N GLU A 2 -44.89 13.59 -1.92
CA GLU A 2 -44.01 12.60 -1.31
C GLU A 2 -42.63 12.90 -1.88
N GLU A 3 -41.74 13.36 -1.01
CA GLU A 3 -40.34 13.60 -1.34
C GLU A 3 -39.75 12.23 -1.63
N VAL A 4 -39.52 11.94 -2.91
CA VAL A 4 -38.78 10.74 -3.34
C VAL A 4 -37.37 10.96 -2.82
N MET A 5 -37.07 10.37 -1.68
CA MET A 5 -35.72 10.38 -1.11
C MET A 5 -34.83 9.61 -2.08
N ALA A 6 -33.98 10.33 -2.81
CA ALA A 6 -32.95 9.72 -3.64
C ALA A 6 -32.01 8.92 -2.73
N ASN A 7 -31.88 7.63 -3.01
CA ASN A 7 -31.06 6.73 -2.20
C ASN A 7 -29.58 7.01 -2.47
N HIS A 8 -28.83 7.36 -1.43
CA HIS A 8 -27.40 7.63 -1.53
C HIS A 8 -26.64 6.29 -1.63
N ILE A 9 -25.82 6.13 -2.67
CA ILE A 9 -25.14 4.86 -2.97
C ILE A 9 -23.62 4.95 -2.94
N GLY A 10 -23.03 6.15 -2.97
CA GLY A 10 -21.57 6.31 -2.91
C GLY A 10 -21.10 7.76 -2.94
N THR A 11 -19.80 7.96 -2.79
CA THR A 11 -19.13 9.27 -2.73
C THR A 11 -17.99 9.32 -3.74
N VAL A 12 -17.84 10.46 -4.42
CA VAL A 12 -16.76 10.70 -5.38
C VAL A 12 -15.43 10.83 -4.65
N GLN A 13 -14.52 9.91 -4.90
CA GLN A 13 -13.20 9.86 -4.26
C GLN A 13 -12.17 10.68 -5.03
N SER A 14 -12.22 10.65 -6.37
CA SER A 14 -11.38 11.49 -7.22
C SER A 14 -12.12 11.88 -8.49
N VAL A 15 -11.83 13.08 -9.00
CA VAL A 15 -12.33 13.53 -10.31
C VAL A 15 -11.26 14.39 -10.98
N THR A 16 -10.99 14.10 -12.25
CA THR A 16 -10.11 14.90 -13.11
C THR A 16 -10.88 15.27 -14.35
N GLY A 17 -10.90 16.54 -14.76
CA GLY A 17 -11.74 17.02 -15.87
C GLY A 17 -13.19 17.30 -15.45
N ILE A 18 -14.10 17.44 -16.43
CA ILE A 18 -15.51 17.80 -16.19
C ILE A 18 -16.38 16.56 -16.26
N VAL A 19 -16.85 16.08 -15.11
CA VAL A 19 -17.75 14.94 -15.00
C VAL A 19 -19.13 15.41 -14.56
N LYS A 20 -20.17 14.87 -15.21
CA LYS A 20 -21.56 15.31 -15.04
C LYS A 20 -22.45 14.16 -14.60
N ALA A 21 -23.23 14.37 -13.55
CA ALA A 21 -24.34 13.49 -13.16
C ALA A 21 -25.66 14.06 -13.68
N VAL A 22 -26.54 13.18 -14.16
CA VAL A 22 -27.92 13.50 -14.55
C VAL A 22 -28.86 12.65 -13.72
N ALA A 23 -29.70 13.28 -12.91
CA ALA A 23 -30.69 12.59 -12.08
C ALA A 23 -31.88 12.08 -12.90
N GLU A 24 -32.70 11.21 -12.31
CA GLU A 24 -33.88 10.63 -12.97
C GLU A 24 -34.91 11.69 -13.42
N ASP A 25 -34.96 12.82 -12.73
CA ASP A 25 -35.81 13.97 -13.09
C ASP A 25 -35.26 14.81 -14.27
N GLY A 26 -34.09 14.44 -14.81
CA GLY A 26 -33.40 15.10 -15.90
C GLY A 26 -32.61 16.35 -15.49
N SER A 27 -32.53 16.66 -14.19
CA SER A 27 -31.62 17.69 -13.68
C SER A 27 -30.18 17.22 -13.77
N ASP A 28 -29.26 18.16 -13.97
CA ASP A 28 -27.85 17.85 -14.10
C ASP A 28 -26.95 18.70 -13.20
N ARG A 29 -25.81 18.11 -12.82
CA ARG A 29 -24.80 18.74 -11.96
C ARG A 29 -23.39 18.25 -12.30
N ILE A 30 -22.41 19.10 -12.06
CA ILE A 30 -20.99 18.72 -12.16
C ILE A 30 -20.60 18.05 -10.85
N LEU A 31 -19.87 16.93 -10.95
CA LEU A 31 -19.36 16.19 -9.80
C LEU A 31 -17.97 16.70 -9.41
N SER A 32 -17.78 16.94 -8.12
CA SER A 32 -16.51 17.27 -7.47
C SER A 32 -16.13 16.19 -6.45
N VAL A 33 -14.86 16.16 -6.04
CA VAL A 33 -14.42 15.26 -4.94
C VAL A 33 -15.25 15.52 -3.68
N GLY A 34 -15.74 14.46 -3.05
CA GLY A 34 -16.60 14.49 -1.88
C GLY A 34 -18.10 14.60 -2.18
N ASP A 35 -18.50 14.77 -3.45
CA ASP A 35 -19.92 14.78 -3.80
C ASP A 35 -20.53 13.38 -3.67
N SER A 36 -21.75 13.32 -3.13
CA SER A 36 -22.55 12.09 -3.12
C SER A 36 -23.08 11.78 -4.51
N VAL A 37 -23.20 10.50 -4.85
CA VAL A 37 -23.97 9.99 -5.99
C VAL A 37 -25.17 9.17 -5.51
N PHE A 38 -26.22 9.17 -6.32
CA PHE A 38 -27.51 8.57 -6.00
C PHE A 38 -27.91 7.48 -6.99
N GLU A 39 -28.73 6.55 -6.53
CA GLU A 39 -29.31 5.49 -7.35
C GLU A 39 -30.05 6.06 -8.56
N ASN A 40 -29.88 5.42 -9.71
CA ASN A 40 -30.39 5.81 -11.03
C ASN A 40 -29.83 7.12 -11.61
N GLU A 41 -28.79 7.74 -11.01
CA GLU A 41 -28.07 8.82 -11.68
C GLU A 41 -27.25 8.30 -12.86
N LYS A 42 -27.24 9.06 -13.95
CA LYS A 42 -26.36 8.83 -15.10
C LYS A 42 -25.10 9.68 -14.99
N VAL A 43 -23.95 9.05 -14.81
CA VAL A 43 -22.63 9.71 -14.80
C VAL A 43 -22.07 9.74 -16.22
N MET A 44 -21.51 10.88 -16.64
CA MET A 44 -20.90 11.10 -17.95
C MET A 44 -19.57 11.84 -17.79
N THR A 45 -18.47 11.24 -18.25
CA THR A 45 -17.12 11.73 -17.97
C THR A 45 -16.55 12.71 -19.00
N GLY A 46 -17.04 12.73 -20.24
CA GLY A 46 -16.46 13.62 -21.27
C GLY A 46 -14.97 13.37 -21.43
N ASP A 47 -14.10 14.38 -21.34
CA ASP A 47 -12.64 14.15 -21.33
C ASP A 47 -12.06 13.85 -19.93
N GLY A 48 -12.90 13.77 -18.90
CA GLY A 48 -12.52 13.54 -17.52
C GLY A 48 -12.49 12.07 -17.09
N ILE A 49 -12.05 11.81 -15.86
CA ILE A 49 -12.03 10.50 -15.19
C ILE A 49 -12.62 10.69 -13.80
N ILE A 50 -13.35 9.69 -13.30
CA ILE A 50 -13.93 9.72 -11.96
C ILE A 50 -13.77 8.38 -11.26
N VAL A 51 -13.49 8.43 -9.96
CA VAL A 51 -13.48 7.28 -9.05
C VAL A 51 -14.56 7.50 -8.01
N ILE A 52 -15.42 6.51 -7.82
CA ILE A 52 -16.53 6.53 -6.87
C ILE A 52 -16.35 5.37 -5.89
N THR A 53 -16.35 5.67 -4.59
CA THR A 53 -16.44 4.66 -3.55
C THR A 53 -17.90 4.49 -3.16
N PHE A 54 -18.46 3.30 -3.38
CA PHE A 54 -19.83 2.97 -2.98
C PHE A 54 -19.93 2.76 -1.46
N SER A 55 -21.14 2.94 -0.92
CA SER A 55 -21.42 2.80 0.51
C SER A 55 -21.14 1.40 1.08
N ASN A 56 -20.98 0.39 0.22
CA ASN A 56 -20.59 -0.98 0.58
C ASN A 56 -19.08 -1.22 0.57
N GLY A 57 -18.26 -0.18 0.35
CA GLY A 57 -16.81 -0.24 0.31
C GLY A 57 -16.21 -0.64 -1.05
N THR A 58 -17.03 -0.99 -2.05
CA THR A 58 -16.54 -1.25 -3.40
C THR A 58 -16.18 0.06 -4.12
N VAL A 59 -15.20 0.01 -5.02
CA VAL A 59 -14.72 1.16 -5.78
C VAL A 59 -15.03 0.96 -7.27
N MET A 60 -15.48 2.03 -7.91
CA MET A 60 -15.80 2.08 -9.33
C MET A 60 -15.02 3.18 -10.03
N ASP A 61 -14.26 2.79 -11.05
CA ASP A 61 -13.50 3.68 -11.90
C ASP A 61 -14.20 3.84 -13.25
N LEU A 62 -14.36 5.10 -13.68
CA LEU A 62 -14.93 5.41 -14.98
C LEU A 62 -13.96 6.29 -15.77
N ALA A 63 -13.43 5.71 -16.85
CA ALA A 63 -12.48 6.34 -17.75
C ALA A 63 -13.11 7.51 -18.54
N SER A 64 -12.27 8.21 -19.30
CA SER A 64 -12.75 9.25 -20.21
C SER A 64 -13.65 8.71 -21.31
N ASN A 65 -14.48 9.61 -21.82
CA ASN A 65 -15.47 9.43 -22.87
C ASN A 65 -16.47 8.29 -22.58
N SER A 66 -16.77 8.08 -21.29
CA SER A 66 -17.63 7.01 -20.81
C SER A 66 -18.92 7.56 -20.18
N SER A 67 -19.96 6.72 -20.16
CA SER A 67 -21.19 7.02 -19.41
C SER A 67 -21.81 5.77 -18.84
N ILE A 68 -22.33 5.85 -17.62
CA ILE A 68 -22.96 4.73 -16.92
C ILE A 68 -24.17 5.22 -16.11
N VAL A 69 -25.16 4.36 -15.93
CA VAL A 69 -26.29 4.57 -15.02
C VAL A 69 -26.00 3.78 -13.76
N LEU A 70 -26.15 4.40 -12.59
CA LEU A 70 -25.87 3.77 -11.31
C LEU A 70 -27.10 3.00 -10.82
N ASP A 71 -27.30 1.79 -11.33
CA ASP A 71 -28.37 0.88 -10.91
C ASP A 71 -27.84 -0.21 -9.96
N GLU A 72 -28.77 -1.02 -9.41
CA GLU A 72 -28.47 -2.09 -8.44
C GLU A 72 -27.44 -3.09 -8.98
N ASP A 73 -27.40 -3.33 -10.28
CA ASP A 73 -26.44 -4.24 -10.91
C ASP A 73 -25.00 -3.68 -10.90
N VAL A 74 -24.84 -2.36 -10.87
CA VAL A 74 -23.53 -1.69 -10.90
C VAL A 74 -22.87 -1.64 -9.51
N PHE A 75 -23.64 -1.47 -8.43
CA PHE A 75 -23.08 -1.36 -7.07
C PHE A 75 -23.29 -2.60 -6.20
N ASN A 76 -24.19 -3.53 -6.56
CA ASN A 76 -24.45 -4.74 -5.78
C ASN A 76 -23.70 -5.95 -6.36
N PHE A 77 -22.37 -5.94 -6.24
CA PHE A 77 -21.52 -7.07 -6.60
C PHE A 77 -21.50 -8.12 -5.48
N ASP A 78 -22.65 -8.69 -5.14
CA ASP A 78 -22.69 -9.95 -4.40
C ASP A 78 -22.07 -11.03 -5.31
N GLY A 79 -21.13 -11.80 -4.76
CA GLY A 79 -20.28 -12.77 -5.47
C GLY A 79 -21.00 -13.98 -6.13
N GLU A 80 -22.18 -13.80 -6.70
CA GLU A 80 -23.01 -14.84 -7.34
C GLU A 80 -22.91 -14.91 -8.88
N LEU A 81 -21.73 -14.62 -9.46
CA LEU A 81 -21.49 -14.89 -10.88
C LEU A 81 -20.15 -15.57 -11.18
N ARG A 82 -19.89 -16.77 -10.63
CA ARG A 82 -19.07 -17.82 -11.30
C ARG A 82 -19.43 -19.25 -10.88
N THR A 83 -20.58 -19.74 -11.33
CA THR A 83 -20.70 -21.15 -11.76
C THR A 83 -21.13 -21.23 -13.22
N GLN A 84 -20.46 -20.47 -14.09
CA GLN A 84 -20.14 -21.05 -15.39
C GLN A 84 -18.94 -21.95 -15.17
N ASN A 85 -19.11 -23.26 -15.43
CA ASN A 85 -18.08 -24.28 -15.27
C ASN A 85 -16.77 -23.76 -15.87
N ARG A 86 -15.76 -23.50 -15.03
CA ARG A 86 -14.43 -23.04 -15.46
C ARG A 86 -13.83 -23.94 -16.54
N LEU A 87 -14.14 -25.24 -16.47
CA LEU A 87 -13.82 -26.25 -17.48
C LEU A 87 -14.44 -25.97 -18.86
N SER A 88 -15.68 -25.44 -18.93
CA SER A 88 -16.33 -25.08 -20.20
C SER A 88 -15.70 -23.84 -20.84
N ALA A 89 -15.32 -22.87 -20.02
CA ALA A 89 -14.67 -21.65 -20.50
C ALA A 89 -13.22 -21.92 -20.96
N GLU A 90 -12.50 -22.80 -20.26
CA GLU A 90 -11.16 -23.25 -20.65
C GLU A 90 -11.18 -24.04 -21.97
N ASP A 91 -12.18 -24.91 -22.18
CA ASP A 91 -12.38 -25.65 -23.43
C ASP A 91 -12.76 -24.71 -24.60
N GLU A 92 -13.57 -23.67 -24.36
CA GLU A 92 -13.92 -22.67 -25.37
C GLU A 92 -12.73 -21.78 -25.75
N VAL A 93 -11.92 -21.37 -24.76
CA VAL A 93 -10.68 -20.60 -25.02
C VAL A 93 -9.66 -21.44 -25.78
N ALA A 94 -9.51 -22.73 -25.44
CA ALA A 94 -8.62 -23.63 -26.18
C ALA A 94 -9.09 -23.81 -27.64
N ALA A 95 -10.39 -23.95 -27.87
CA ALA A 95 -10.94 -24.04 -29.23
C ALA A 95 -10.73 -22.74 -30.04
N LEU A 96 -10.86 -21.57 -29.42
CA LEU A 96 -10.60 -20.27 -30.06
C LEU A 96 -9.11 -20.07 -30.36
N GLN A 97 -8.22 -20.56 -29.49
CA GLN A 97 -6.78 -20.51 -29.70
C GLN A 97 -6.33 -21.42 -30.84
N ASP A 98 -6.88 -22.64 -30.93
CA ASP A 98 -6.64 -23.53 -32.07
C ASP A 98 -7.18 -22.95 -33.38
N ALA A 99 -8.36 -22.33 -33.35
CA ALA A 99 -8.95 -21.66 -34.51
C ALA A 99 -8.15 -20.43 -35.00
N LEU A 100 -7.45 -19.73 -34.10
CA LEU A 100 -6.57 -18.61 -34.47
C LEU A 100 -5.25 -19.05 -35.11
N ILE A 101 -4.81 -20.29 -34.84
CA ILE A 101 -3.56 -20.85 -35.36
C ILE A 101 -3.75 -21.43 -36.77
N ASP A 102 -4.96 -21.87 -37.12
CA ASP A 102 -5.28 -22.37 -38.46
C ASP A 102 -5.47 -21.21 -39.45
N SER A 103 -4.51 -21.07 -40.36
CA SER A 103 -4.52 -20.04 -41.41
C SER A 103 -5.66 -20.17 -42.43
N ASP A 104 -6.36 -21.31 -42.46
CA ASP A 104 -7.51 -21.57 -43.32
C ASP A 104 -8.87 -21.47 -42.58
N PHE A 105 -8.88 -21.08 -41.30
CA PHE A 105 -10.10 -20.91 -40.51
C PHE A 105 -10.86 -19.64 -40.93
N ASP A 106 -12.07 -19.81 -41.49
CA ASP A 106 -12.99 -18.71 -41.81
C ASP A 106 -14.05 -18.56 -40.69
N PRO A 107 -13.91 -17.55 -39.80
CA PRO A 107 -14.83 -17.34 -38.68
C PRO A 107 -16.25 -16.97 -39.11
N THR A 108 -16.47 -16.65 -40.40
CA THR A 108 -17.81 -16.31 -40.92
C THR A 108 -18.65 -17.54 -41.28
N THR A 109 -18.03 -18.70 -41.43
CA THR A 109 -18.72 -19.96 -41.79
C THR A 109 -18.58 -21.06 -40.74
N GLU A 110 -17.48 -21.06 -39.97
CA GLU A 110 -17.13 -22.14 -39.05
C GLU A 110 -17.58 -21.88 -37.59
N LEU A 111 -17.90 -20.64 -37.22
CA LEU A 111 -18.50 -20.32 -35.91
C LEU A 111 -20.03 -20.46 -35.94
N LEU A 112 -20.59 -21.04 -34.88
CA LEU A 112 -22.05 -21.05 -34.69
C LEU A 112 -22.54 -19.62 -34.49
N ALA A 113 -23.62 -19.25 -35.17
CA ALA A 113 -24.21 -17.92 -35.05
C ALA A 113 -24.52 -17.59 -33.57
N PRO A 114 -24.23 -16.37 -33.09
CA PRO A 114 -24.60 -15.95 -31.75
C PRO A 114 -26.11 -16.14 -31.53
N ALA A 115 -26.50 -16.61 -30.34
CA ALA A 115 -27.88 -16.91 -29.98
C ALA A 115 -28.79 -15.66 -29.83
N ALA A 116 -28.62 -14.66 -30.69
CA ALA A 116 -29.56 -13.58 -30.91
C ALA A 116 -30.46 -13.96 -32.11
N GLY A 117 -31.63 -14.52 -31.81
CA GLY A 117 -32.82 -14.58 -32.66
C GLY A 117 -32.64 -14.77 -34.17
N THR A 118 -32.94 -15.99 -34.64
CA THR A 118 -33.16 -16.39 -36.04
C THR A 118 -33.54 -15.27 -37.02
N PRO A 119 -32.83 -15.08 -38.15
CA PRO A 119 -33.40 -14.41 -39.31
C PRO A 119 -34.32 -15.39 -40.03
N ALA A 120 -35.61 -15.07 -40.08
CA ALA A 120 -36.56 -15.77 -40.93
C ALA A 120 -36.25 -15.48 -42.40
N ALA A 121 -35.99 -16.54 -43.15
CA ALA A 121 -35.98 -16.51 -44.60
C ALA A 121 -37.39 -16.22 -45.14
N GLY A 122 -37.50 -15.26 -46.08
CA GLY A 122 -38.58 -15.24 -47.07
C GLY A 122 -39.53 -14.04 -47.07
N GLU A 123 -39.22 -13.11 -47.96
CA GLU A 123 -40.14 -12.34 -48.83
C GLU A 123 -40.94 -11.12 -48.33
N ILE A 124 -40.48 -9.97 -48.87
CA ILE A 124 -41.20 -8.85 -49.52
C ILE A 124 -42.16 -8.02 -48.66
N GLY A 125 -41.75 -6.78 -48.34
CA GLY A 125 -42.69 -5.67 -48.15
C GLY A 125 -42.19 -4.55 -47.24
N ASP A 126 -41.94 -3.40 -47.86
CA ASP A 126 -41.85 -2.05 -47.29
C ASP A 126 -40.57 -1.52 -46.62
N ASN A 127 -40.03 -0.55 -47.35
CA ASN A 127 -39.07 0.52 -47.07
C ASN A 127 -39.13 1.16 -45.67
N ASN A 128 -38.06 0.99 -44.91
CA ASN A 128 -37.60 1.92 -43.87
C ASN A 128 -36.09 2.22 -43.98
N GLY A 129 -35.65 2.65 -45.16
CA GLY A 129 -34.49 3.57 -45.28
C GLY A 129 -33.07 3.08 -45.02
N HIS A 130 -32.77 1.78 -44.87
CA HIS A 130 -31.37 1.31 -44.88
C HIS A 130 -31.20 0.01 -45.69
N SER A 131 -30.52 0.09 -46.83
CA SER A 131 -30.03 -1.07 -47.57
C SER A 131 -28.63 -1.44 -47.05
N ILE A 132 -28.45 -2.65 -46.52
CA ILE A 132 -27.11 -3.16 -46.23
C ILE A 132 -26.44 -3.46 -47.58
N VAL A 133 -25.37 -2.74 -47.88
CA VAL A 133 -24.51 -3.00 -49.05
C VAL A 133 -23.46 -4.02 -48.61
N SER A 134 -23.62 -5.28 -49.04
CA SER A 134 -22.55 -6.26 -48.95
C SER A 134 -21.49 -5.92 -50.01
N VAL A 135 -20.27 -5.62 -49.59
CA VAL A 135 -19.13 -5.35 -50.48
C VAL A 135 -18.22 -6.57 -50.44
N ASP A 136 -18.31 -7.43 -51.46
CA ASP A 136 -17.40 -8.56 -51.58
C ASP A 136 -16.01 -8.06 -52.01
N TYR A 137 -14.98 -8.40 -51.23
CA TYR A 137 -13.59 -7.97 -51.45
C TYR A 137 -12.94 -8.80 -52.57
N LEU A 138 -13.31 -8.52 -53.83
CA LEU A 138 -12.94 -9.36 -54.97
C LEU A 138 -11.80 -8.86 -55.88
N ASN A 139 -11.14 -7.73 -55.61
CA ASN A 139 -9.89 -7.38 -56.33
C ASN A 139 -9.17 -6.12 -55.78
N PRO A 140 -8.00 -6.22 -55.12
CA PRO A 140 -7.37 -5.05 -54.47
C PRO A 140 -6.46 -4.20 -55.38
N LYS A 141 -6.32 -4.51 -56.67
CA LYS A 141 -5.55 -3.67 -57.62
C LYS A 141 -6.19 -3.59 -59.00
N ALA A 142 -6.57 -2.38 -59.40
CA ALA A 142 -6.90 -2.03 -60.77
C ALA A 142 -6.10 -0.78 -61.18
N PRO A 143 -5.54 -0.73 -62.40
CA PRO A 143 -4.87 0.48 -62.89
C PRO A 143 -5.90 1.58 -63.14
N VAL A 144 -5.70 2.74 -62.51
CA VAL A 144 -6.52 3.93 -62.76
C VAL A 144 -6.02 4.57 -64.05
N THR A 145 -6.76 4.38 -65.15
CA THR A 145 -6.48 5.06 -66.43
C THR A 145 -7.51 6.16 -66.64
N SER A 146 -7.07 7.41 -66.84
CA SER A 146 -7.95 8.59 -66.96
C SER A 146 -8.88 8.60 -68.20
N GLY A 147 -8.93 7.55 -69.01
CA GLY A 147 -9.90 7.38 -70.09
C GLY A 147 -9.85 8.41 -71.24
N HIS A 148 -8.91 9.36 -71.21
CA HIS A 148 -8.72 10.38 -72.23
C HIS A 148 -7.27 10.38 -72.73
N ASP A 149 -7.12 10.42 -74.05
CA ASP A 149 -5.83 10.58 -74.73
C ASP A 149 -5.40 12.05 -74.59
N THR A 150 -4.40 12.33 -73.75
CA THR A 150 -3.78 13.66 -73.66
C THR A 150 -2.65 13.76 -74.68
N THR A 151 -3.00 13.64 -75.96
CA THR A 151 -2.11 14.08 -77.02
C THR A 151 -1.98 15.60 -76.92
N GLY A 152 -0.79 16.09 -76.57
CA GLY A 152 -0.50 17.52 -76.52
C GLY A 152 -0.79 18.21 -77.85
N ILE A 153 -1.24 19.47 -77.80
CA ILE A 153 -1.54 20.28 -78.98
C ILE A 153 -0.24 20.51 -79.75
N SER A 154 -0.07 19.87 -80.91
CA SER A 154 0.98 20.18 -81.87
C SER A 154 0.60 21.42 -82.70
N GLN A 155 0.67 22.60 -82.08
CA GLN A 155 0.71 23.87 -82.80
C GLN A 155 2.10 24.47 -82.66
N GLU A 156 2.89 24.40 -83.73
CA GLU A 156 4.05 25.27 -83.90
C GLU A 156 3.54 26.71 -83.97
N PHE A 157 3.79 27.48 -82.91
CA PHE A 157 3.75 28.93 -83.01
C PHE A 157 5.03 29.37 -83.71
N LEU A 158 4.89 29.91 -84.92
CA LEU A 158 5.97 30.63 -85.59
C LEU A 158 6.36 31.83 -84.72
N GLN A 159 7.52 31.75 -84.07
CA GLN A 159 8.13 32.90 -83.42
C GLN A 159 8.60 33.89 -84.51
N PRO A 160 8.20 35.16 -84.45
CA PRO A 160 8.86 36.18 -85.26
C PRO A 160 10.26 36.44 -84.68
N ASP A 161 11.25 36.50 -85.56
CA ASP A 161 12.63 36.88 -85.22
C ASP A 161 12.65 38.27 -84.57
N GLU A 162 12.86 38.32 -83.25
CA GLU A 162 13.32 39.52 -82.56
C GLU A 162 14.83 39.40 -82.32
N GLU A 163 15.57 40.35 -82.89
CA GLU A 163 17.00 40.53 -82.69
C GLU A 163 17.32 40.73 -81.20
N LEU A 164 18.19 39.87 -80.65
CA LEU A 164 18.69 39.98 -79.29
C LEU A 164 19.65 41.18 -79.14
N PRO A 165 19.48 42.04 -78.11
CA PRO A 165 20.54 42.95 -77.66
C PRO A 165 21.69 42.16 -76.99
N PRO A 166 22.88 42.76 -76.80
CA PRO A 166 24.05 42.02 -76.34
C PRO A 166 23.86 41.46 -74.92
N VAL A 167 24.36 40.25 -74.72
CA VAL A 167 24.40 39.52 -73.43
C VAL A 167 25.08 40.39 -72.37
N GLU A 168 24.31 40.79 -71.37
CA GLU A 168 24.82 41.23 -70.08
C GLU A 168 24.92 39.97 -69.21
N ASP A 169 26.08 39.71 -68.61
CA ASP A 169 26.31 38.53 -67.78
C ASP A 169 25.22 38.44 -66.69
N GLU A 170 24.51 37.31 -66.64
CA GLU A 170 23.60 37.00 -65.54
C GLU A 170 24.40 37.06 -64.22
N PRO A 171 23.89 37.73 -63.17
CA PRO A 171 24.52 37.65 -61.87
C PRO A 171 24.57 36.17 -61.44
N GLU A 172 25.72 35.70 -60.97
CA GLU A 172 25.85 34.40 -60.31
C GLU A 172 24.68 34.25 -59.32
N LYS A 173 23.85 33.21 -59.50
CA LYS A 173 22.86 32.81 -58.49
C LYS A 173 23.60 32.75 -57.15
N LEU A 174 23.21 33.59 -56.19
CA LEU A 174 23.68 33.40 -54.82
C LEU A 174 23.27 31.98 -54.40
N ASP A 175 24.24 31.18 -53.95
CA ASP A 175 23.96 29.94 -53.26
C ASP A 175 22.96 30.23 -52.12
N GLU A 176 21.79 29.60 -52.15
CA GLU A 176 20.84 29.67 -51.05
C GLU A 176 21.50 29.05 -49.81
N VAL A 177 21.47 29.79 -48.69
CA VAL A 177 22.03 29.34 -47.42
C VAL A 177 21.06 28.30 -46.82
N PRO A 178 21.53 27.12 -46.40
CA PRO A 178 20.67 26.14 -45.74
C PRO A 178 19.95 26.71 -44.52
N THR A 179 18.82 26.13 -44.14
CA THR A 179 18.12 26.39 -42.88
C THR A 179 17.81 25.09 -42.16
N ILE A 180 17.80 25.13 -40.83
CA ILE A 180 17.36 24.02 -39.98
C ILE A 180 16.65 24.59 -38.75
N SER A 181 15.56 23.96 -38.37
CA SER A 181 14.85 24.17 -37.12
C SER A 181 14.45 22.82 -36.52
N VAL A 182 14.29 22.83 -35.21
CA VAL A 182 13.86 21.67 -34.42
C VAL A 182 12.99 22.17 -33.28
N THR A 183 11.98 21.40 -32.92
CA THR A 183 11.19 21.64 -31.71
C THR A 183 11.89 20.99 -30.53
N SER A 184 12.01 21.68 -29.40
CA SER A 184 12.54 21.11 -28.15
C SER A 184 11.57 20.09 -27.54
N GLY A 185 12.11 19.17 -26.73
CA GLY A 185 11.35 18.16 -26.00
C GLY A 185 11.25 18.45 -24.51
N MET A 186 10.35 17.73 -23.84
CA MET A 186 10.22 17.69 -22.38
C MET A 186 10.02 16.23 -21.97
N VAL A 187 10.69 15.82 -20.90
CA VAL A 187 10.57 14.50 -20.25
C VAL A 187 10.46 14.70 -18.73
N ASP A 188 10.10 13.63 -18.02
CA ASP A 188 9.91 13.62 -16.57
C ASP A 188 10.77 12.52 -15.94
N GLU A 189 11.41 12.82 -14.81
CA GLU A 189 12.22 11.84 -14.06
C GLU A 189 11.35 10.78 -13.41
N ARG A 190 10.06 11.04 -13.23
CA ARG A 190 9.14 10.08 -12.62
C ARG A 190 8.95 8.81 -13.44
N GLY A 191 9.19 8.86 -14.75
CA GLY A 191 9.15 7.70 -15.65
C GLY A 191 10.47 6.90 -15.71
N LEU A 192 11.49 7.30 -14.94
CA LEU A 192 12.69 6.47 -14.76
C LEU A 192 12.36 5.22 -13.94
N GLU A 193 13.16 4.16 -14.06
CA GLU A 193 12.91 2.87 -13.39
C GLU A 193 12.72 2.96 -11.86
N THR A 194 13.32 3.97 -11.22
CA THR A 194 13.18 4.25 -9.79
C THR A 194 12.34 5.50 -9.49
N GLY A 195 11.76 6.11 -10.53
CA GLY A 195 10.95 7.30 -10.42
C GLY A 195 9.56 7.03 -9.82
N THR A 196 8.92 8.11 -9.39
CA THR A 196 7.61 8.07 -8.70
C THR A 196 6.39 7.85 -9.59
N GLY A 197 6.58 7.75 -10.91
CA GLY A 197 5.55 7.37 -11.88
C GLY A 197 5.41 5.85 -12.03
N GLU A 198 6.44 5.09 -11.66
CA GLU A 198 6.47 3.64 -11.80
C GLU A 198 5.68 2.91 -10.72
N LEU A 199 5.09 1.78 -11.08
CA LEU A 199 4.44 0.89 -10.12
C LEU A 199 5.49 0.13 -9.33
N SER A 200 5.30 0.02 -8.02
CA SER A 200 6.10 -0.85 -7.15
C SER A 200 5.61 -2.30 -7.23
N ASP A 201 5.56 -2.88 -8.43
CA ASP A 201 5.09 -4.27 -8.68
C ASP A 201 6.23 -5.29 -8.77
N GLY A 202 7.49 -4.83 -8.74
CA GLY A 202 8.68 -5.67 -8.81
C GLY A 202 8.95 -6.26 -10.20
N ASP A 203 8.24 -5.82 -11.25
CA ASP A 203 8.49 -6.19 -12.63
C ASP A 203 9.33 -5.09 -13.32
N ALA A 204 10.62 -5.38 -13.51
CA ALA A 204 11.52 -4.44 -14.18
C ALA A 204 11.34 -4.40 -15.71
N THR A 205 10.33 -5.09 -16.26
CA THR A 205 10.14 -5.23 -17.72
C THR A 205 8.96 -4.44 -18.28
N ASN A 206 8.10 -3.90 -17.42
CA ASN A 206 7.04 -2.95 -17.77
C ASN A 206 7.42 -1.56 -17.26
N ASN A 207 7.59 -0.63 -18.19
CA ASN A 207 7.49 0.79 -17.86
C ASN A 207 5.98 1.11 -17.75
N SER A 208 5.56 1.52 -16.55
CA SER A 208 4.18 1.92 -16.23
C SER A 208 3.91 3.40 -16.51
N ASP A 209 4.94 4.26 -16.53
CA ASP A 209 4.89 5.68 -16.89
C ASP A 209 5.96 6.07 -17.94
N GLY A 210 5.56 6.12 -19.22
CA GLY A 210 6.44 6.45 -20.36
C GLY A 210 6.90 7.90 -20.50
N SER A 211 6.82 8.71 -19.44
CA SER A 211 7.11 10.15 -19.43
C SER A 211 8.60 10.50 -19.53
N GLU A 212 9.49 9.52 -19.40
CA GLU A 212 10.93 9.62 -19.64
C GLU A 212 11.26 9.68 -21.15
N THR A 213 10.25 9.54 -22.02
CA THR A 213 10.39 9.60 -23.47
C THR A 213 9.69 10.80 -24.12
N THR A 214 10.29 11.36 -25.17
CA THR A 214 9.69 12.44 -25.96
C THR A 214 10.13 12.39 -27.42
N THR A 215 9.34 12.96 -28.34
CA THR A 215 9.61 12.87 -29.79
C THR A 215 9.37 14.20 -30.52
N GLY A 216 9.95 14.34 -31.69
CA GLY A 216 9.73 15.49 -32.55
C GLY A 216 10.34 15.35 -33.95
N MET A 217 10.43 16.47 -34.66
CA MET A 217 10.90 16.50 -36.05
C MET A 217 11.97 17.57 -36.28
N PHE A 218 12.87 17.29 -37.22
CA PHE A 218 13.72 18.30 -37.83
C PHE A 218 13.04 18.85 -39.08
N THR A 219 13.02 20.17 -39.21
CA THR A 219 12.63 20.84 -40.45
C THR A 219 13.87 21.49 -41.03
N TYR A 220 14.17 21.22 -42.30
CA TYR A 220 15.34 21.78 -42.96
C TYR A 220 15.03 22.12 -44.40
N ASP A 221 15.75 23.11 -44.93
CA ASP A 221 15.71 23.46 -46.34
C ASP A 221 17.14 23.72 -46.81
N VAL A 222 17.56 23.03 -47.87
CA VAL A 222 18.87 23.23 -48.50
C VAL A 222 18.75 24.02 -49.81
N GLY A 223 17.57 24.54 -50.12
CA GLY A 223 17.27 25.30 -51.32
C GLY A 223 17.43 24.44 -52.59
N SER A 224 17.99 25.05 -53.63
CA SER A 224 18.30 24.37 -54.91
C SER A 224 19.52 23.42 -54.89
N ASN A 225 20.10 23.14 -53.72
CA ASN A 225 21.23 22.21 -53.59
C ASN A 225 20.78 20.73 -53.59
N THR A 226 21.73 19.81 -53.79
CA THR A 226 21.48 18.36 -53.61
C THR A 226 21.12 18.04 -52.14
N PRO A 227 20.40 16.93 -51.86
CA PRO A 227 19.96 16.58 -50.50
C PRO A 227 21.07 16.73 -49.46
N GLY A 228 20.78 17.46 -48.39
CA GLY A 228 21.74 17.74 -47.33
C GLY A 228 21.97 16.57 -46.38
N GLN A 229 23.05 16.65 -45.60
CA GLN A 229 23.31 15.76 -44.47
C GLN A 229 22.98 16.49 -43.17
N ILE A 230 22.21 15.85 -42.30
CA ILE A 230 22.03 16.30 -40.91
C ILE A 230 23.13 15.63 -40.08
N GLU A 231 23.77 16.41 -39.23
CA GLU A 231 24.71 15.91 -38.23
C GLU A 231 24.28 16.37 -36.84
N VAL A 232 24.35 15.47 -35.88
CA VAL A 232 24.07 15.75 -34.46
C VAL A 232 25.34 15.51 -33.67
N GLN A 233 25.63 16.39 -32.72
CA GLN A 233 26.77 16.27 -31.82
C GLN A 233 26.36 15.56 -30.53
N GLY A 234 27.00 14.44 -30.20
CA GLY A 234 26.79 13.72 -28.94
C GLY A 234 27.64 14.24 -27.78
N LYS A 235 27.56 13.60 -26.62
CA LYS A 235 28.28 13.99 -25.39
C LYS A 235 29.81 14.04 -25.51
N ASP A 236 30.37 13.27 -26.43
CA ASP A 236 31.81 13.23 -26.70
C ASP A 236 32.29 14.40 -27.58
N GLY A 237 31.36 15.25 -28.03
CA GLY A 237 31.63 16.36 -28.93
C GLY A 237 31.86 15.92 -30.38
N ALA A 238 31.68 14.64 -30.72
CA ALA A 238 31.78 14.16 -32.09
C ALA A 238 30.50 14.47 -32.88
N TRP A 239 30.67 14.93 -34.12
CA TRP A 239 29.56 15.10 -35.06
C TRP A 239 29.26 13.77 -35.73
N VAL A 240 28.03 13.30 -35.60
CA VAL A 240 27.53 12.06 -36.20
C VAL A 240 26.59 12.41 -37.34
N VAL A 241 26.90 11.95 -38.55
CA VAL A 241 25.97 12.04 -39.70
C VAL A 241 24.81 11.11 -39.42
N VAL A 242 23.59 11.66 -39.34
CA VAL A 242 22.41 10.88 -38.96
C VAL A 242 21.71 10.29 -40.18
N SER A 243 21.31 9.04 -40.04
CA SER A 243 20.45 8.26 -40.94
C SER A 243 19.39 7.51 -40.14
N ASN A 244 18.44 6.84 -40.82
CA ASN A 244 17.43 6.03 -40.15
C ASN A 244 18.08 5.01 -39.17
N GLY A 245 17.64 5.02 -37.91
CA GLY A 245 18.16 4.18 -36.83
C GLY A 245 19.45 4.69 -36.17
N SER A 246 19.87 5.93 -36.41
CA SER A 246 21.05 6.49 -35.72
C SER A 246 20.77 6.70 -34.24
N VAL A 247 21.77 6.43 -33.41
CA VAL A 247 21.72 6.58 -31.96
C VAL A 247 22.84 7.52 -31.53
N ILE A 248 22.51 8.54 -30.76
CA ILE A 248 23.43 9.56 -30.27
C ILE A 248 23.30 9.63 -28.76
N GLN A 249 24.38 9.30 -28.06
CA GLN A 249 24.40 9.35 -26.59
C GLN A 249 24.56 10.81 -26.11
N GLY A 250 23.61 11.26 -25.29
CA GLY A 250 23.67 12.48 -24.50
C GLY A 250 24.35 12.26 -23.14
N ASN A 251 24.37 13.28 -22.29
CA ASN A 251 24.84 13.16 -20.91
C ASN A 251 23.84 12.42 -20.02
N ASN A 252 22.55 12.66 -20.20
CA ASN A 252 21.48 12.17 -19.34
C ASN A 252 20.58 11.15 -20.05
N GLY A 253 20.59 11.10 -21.38
CA GLY A 253 19.79 10.12 -22.14
C GLY A 253 20.29 9.87 -23.55
N VAL A 254 19.44 9.22 -24.35
CA VAL A 254 19.77 8.77 -25.72
C VAL A 254 18.82 9.39 -26.72
N LEU A 255 19.39 9.97 -27.78
CA LEU A 255 18.66 10.46 -28.94
C LEU A 255 18.69 9.42 -30.06
N THR A 256 17.52 9.00 -30.52
CA THR A 256 17.33 8.14 -31.69
C THR A 256 16.80 8.94 -32.87
N ILE A 257 17.28 8.64 -34.07
CA ILE A 257 16.87 9.32 -35.31
C ILE A 257 16.18 8.34 -36.22
N SER A 258 15.00 8.71 -36.69
CA SER A 258 14.27 7.99 -37.73
C SER A 258 14.23 8.82 -39.01
N GLU A 259 14.45 8.16 -40.15
CA GLU A 259 14.38 8.81 -41.47
C GLU A 259 13.49 7.99 -42.40
N SER A 260 12.53 8.68 -43.03
CA SER A 260 11.65 8.09 -44.01
C SER A 260 11.32 9.09 -45.12
N GLY A 261 11.90 8.88 -46.30
CA GLY A 261 11.58 9.68 -47.48
C GLY A 261 12.09 11.12 -47.42
N GLY A 262 13.22 11.36 -46.75
CA GLY A 262 13.85 12.67 -46.55
C GLY A 262 13.35 13.44 -45.33
N VAL A 263 12.38 12.90 -44.59
CA VAL A 263 11.88 13.48 -43.34
C VAL A 263 12.60 12.83 -42.18
N TYR A 264 13.19 13.65 -41.31
CA TYR A 264 13.90 13.20 -40.12
C TYR A 264 13.06 13.51 -38.87
N SER A 265 12.71 12.47 -38.13
CA SER A 265 12.17 12.58 -36.78
C SER A 265 13.19 12.12 -35.76
N TRP A 266 13.02 12.57 -34.54
CA TRP A 266 13.84 12.17 -33.41
C TRP A 266 12.96 11.66 -32.27
N GLY A 267 13.49 10.72 -31.51
CA GLY A 267 12.98 10.30 -30.21
C GLY A 267 14.09 10.40 -29.19
N TYR A 268 13.75 10.80 -27.97
CA TYR A 268 14.68 10.88 -26.86
C TYR A 268 14.13 10.05 -25.70
N THR A 269 15.02 9.32 -25.03
CA THR A 269 14.73 8.56 -23.81
C THR A 269 15.73 9.00 -22.75
N LEU A 270 15.22 9.47 -21.61
CA LEU A 270 16.04 9.79 -20.43
C LEU A 270 16.52 8.49 -19.80
N GLU A 271 17.80 8.45 -19.40
CA GLU A 271 18.41 7.27 -18.77
C GLU A 271 18.97 7.56 -17.37
N ASN A 272 19.13 8.83 -17.00
CA ASN A 272 19.70 9.26 -15.73
C ASN A 272 18.89 10.42 -15.16
N ASN A 273 18.74 10.43 -13.84
CA ASN A 273 18.24 11.58 -13.11
C ASN A 273 19.16 12.80 -13.30
N VAL A 274 18.62 13.98 -13.04
CA VAL A 274 19.36 15.24 -13.09
C VAL A 274 19.08 16.01 -11.82
N MET A 275 20.14 16.43 -11.12
CA MET A 275 19.98 17.27 -9.95
C MET A 275 19.17 18.56 -10.26
N HIS A 276 18.08 18.76 -9.54
CA HIS A 276 17.34 20.01 -9.55
C HIS A 276 17.82 20.93 -8.43
N ALA A 277 17.55 22.23 -8.59
CA ALA A 277 18.03 23.26 -7.66
C ALA A 277 16.90 23.93 -6.90
N GLY A 278 15.64 23.63 -7.24
CA GLY A 278 14.52 23.87 -6.36
C GLY A 278 14.65 22.99 -5.12
N THR A 279 13.89 23.36 -4.10
CA THR A 279 13.79 22.56 -2.87
C THR A 279 12.32 22.56 -2.52
N ASN A 280 11.74 21.40 -2.36
CA ASN A 280 10.30 21.18 -2.22
C ASN A 280 9.50 21.64 -3.44
N VAL A 281 10.03 21.40 -4.64
CA VAL A 281 9.35 21.75 -5.89
C VAL A 281 9.55 20.62 -6.89
N THR A 282 8.46 20.03 -7.36
CA THR A 282 8.51 18.94 -8.33
C THR A 282 7.90 19.31 -9.69
N GLY A 283 8.10 18.44 -10.68
CA GLY A 283 7.43 18.47 -11.97
C GLY A 283 7.80 19.71 -12.80
N VAL A 284 6.82 20.26 -13.53
CA VAL A 284 7.04 21.45 -14.39
C VAL A 284 7.46 22.71 -13.62
N ASN A 285 7.26 22.74 -12.30
CA ASN A 285 7.64 23.87 -11.46
C ASN A 285 9.12 23.84 -11.09
N ASP A 286 9.77 22.67 -11.17
CA ASP A 286 11.22 22.51 -11.06
C ASP A 286 11.79 21.91 -12.34
N GLN A 287 11.50 22.57 -13.44
CA GLN A 287 12.03 22.19 -14.73
C GLN A 287 13.43 22.76 -14.93
N VAL A 288 14.39 21.90 -15.26
CA VAL A 288 15.72 22.30 -15.70
C VAL A 288 15.97 21.97 -17.17
N LEU A 289 16.85 22.75 -17.80
CA LEU A 289 17.40 22.38 -19.09
C LEU A 289 18.44 21.27 -18.87
N GLY A 290 18.00 20.02 -18.97
CA GLY A 290 18.82 18.86 -18.69
C GLY A 290 19.78 18.48 -19.81
N GLU A 291 19.37 18.60 -21.08
CA GLU A 291 20.20 18.15 -22.21
C GLU A 291 20.10 19.12 -23.40
N SER A 292 21.18 19.23 -24.18
CA SER A 292 21.22 20.04 -25.41
C SER A 292 22.11 19.41 -26.47
N PHE A 293 21.51 19.03 -27.60
CA PHE A 293 22.22 18.50 -28.77
C PHE A 293 22.43 19.62 -29.80
N SER A 294 23.68 19.81 -30.23
CA SER A 294 23.97 20.69 -31.37
C SER A 294 23.66 19.96 -32.67
N VAL A 295 22.85 20.58 -33.53
CA VAL A 295 22.40 20.00 -34.79
C VAL A 295 22.80 20.91 -35.93
N ARG A 296 23.34 20.36 -37.01
CA ARG A 296 23.65 21.12 -38.21
C ARG A 296 23.18 20.41 -39.46
N VAL A 297 22.84 21.20 -40.48
CA VAL A 297 22.60 20.72 -41.84
C VAL A 297 23.63 21.33 -42.78
N SER A 298 24.15 20.52 -43.69
CA SER A 298 25.06 20.96 -44.76
C SER A 298 24.49 20.61 -46.13
N GLY A 299 24.64 21.54 -47.09
CA GLY A 299 24.41 21.27 -48.51
C GLY A 299 25.68 20.71 -49.19
N SER A 300 25.68 20.64 -50.53
CA SER A 300 26.86 20.21 -51.31
C SER A 300 28.10 21.12 -51.16
N ASN A 301 27.91 22.35 -50.68
CA ASN A 301 28.99 23.25 -50.30
C ASN A 301 29.27 23.12 -48.78
N PRO A 302 30.33 22.43 -48.35
CA PRO A 302 30.63 22.22 -46.92
C PRO A 302 30.99 23.51 -46.16
N LYS A 303 31.04 24.68 -46.83
CA LYS A 303 31.27 25.99 -46.18
C LYS A 303 29.97 26.71 -45.79
N ALA A 304 28.80 26.23 -46.20
CA ALA A 304 27.50 26.79 -45.82
C ALA A 304 26.71 25.74 -45.02
N SER A 305 26.71 25.88 -43.69
CA SER A 305 25.93 25.03 -42.79
C SER A 305 25.03 25.88 -41.89
N ALA A 306 23.78 25.46 -41.70
CA ALA A 306 22.93 26.02 -40.65
C ALA A 306 23.04 25.18 -39.38
N MET A 307 22.94 25.83 -38.24
CA MET A 307 23.01 25.21 -36.92
C MET A 307 21.79 25.57 -36.09
N THR A 308 21.32 24.62 -35.29
CA THR A 308 20.31 24.81 -34.26
C THR A 308 20.67 23.94 -33.05
N LYS A 309 19.92 24.09 -31.97
CA LYS A 309 19.97 23.19 -30.81
C LYS A 309 18.64 22.46 -30.66
N LEU A 310 18.72 21.18 -30.35
CA LEU A 310 17.62 20.41 -29.78
C LEU A 310 17.85 20.40 -28.27
N ASP A 311 17.00 21.13 -27.56
CA ASP A 311 17.03 21.20 -26.10
C ASP A 311 15.98 20.23 -25.54
N ILE A 312 16.35 19.47 -24.50
CA ILE A 312 15.42 18.62 -23.74
C ILE A 312 15.34 19.19 -22.33
N ALA A 313 14.16 19.65 -21.96
CA ALA A 313 13.86 20.03 -20.59
C ALA A 313 13.45 18.79 -19.79
N ILE A 314 13.87 18.72 -18.53
CA ILE A 314 13.61 17.60 -17.63
C ILE A 314 12.84 18.17 -16.44
N ASN A 315 11.70 17.56 -16.14
CA ASN A 315 10.92 17.85 -14.93
C ASN A 315 11.39 16.93 -13.83
N ASP A 316 11.55 17.49 -12.64
CA ASP A 316 11.87 16.74 -11.44
C ASP A 316 10.73 15.81 -11.01
N ASP A 317 11.08 14.69 -10.39
CA ASP A 317 10.13 13.91 -9.63
C ASP A 317 10.18 14.31 -8.16
N GLY A 318 9.77 13.49 -7.20
CA GLY A 318 9.87 13.88 -5.79
C GLY A 318 9.15 12.91 -4.89
N PRO A 319 9.34 12.98 -3.56
CA PRO A 319 9.01 11.86 -2.70
C PRO A 319 7.49 11.69 -2.56
N ILE A 320 7.05 10.44 -2.54
CA ILE A 320 5.66 10.05 -2.27
C ILE A 320 5.62 9.19 -1.02
N LEU A 321 4.71 9.52 -0.10
CA LEU A 321 4.45 8.77 1.12
C LEU A 321 3.06 8.13 1.03
N VAL A 322 3.00 6.81 1.19
CA VAL A 322 1.76 6.03 1.24
C VAL A 322 1.49 5.62 2.68
N LYS A 323 0.28 5.89 3.14
CA LYS A 323 -0.19 5.51 4.47
C LYS A 323 -0.86 4.14 4.45
N GLY A 324 -0.57 3.32 5.45
CA GLY A 324 -1.29 2.10 5.76
C GLY A 324 -2.10 2.23 7.04
N GLN A 325 -2.65 1.10 7.48
CA GLN A 325 -3.23 0.93 8.82
C GLN A 325 -2.56 -0.27 9.49
N SER A 326 -2.31 -0.18 10.78
CA SER A 326 -1.87 -1.31 11.58
C SER A 326 -2.55 -1.33 12.95
N SER A 327 -2.48 -2.46 13.63
CA SER A 327 -2.91 -2.64 15.01
C SER A 327 -1.97 -3.62 15.73
N ALA A 328 -1.61 -3.32 16.97
CA ALA A 328 -0.87 -4.24 17.82
C ALA A 328 -1.35 -4.14 19.27
N GLU A 329 -1.11 -5.19 20.04
CA GLU A 329 -1.55 -5.26 21.43
C GLU A 329 -0.48 -5.88 22.33
N ALA A 330 -0.42 -5.41 23.57
CA ALA A 330 0.37 -6.01 24.64
C ALA A 330 -0.45 -6.00 25.92
N SER A 331 -0.19 -6.99 26.78
CA SER A 331 -0.85 -7.09 28.07
C SER A 331 0.16 -7.26 29.19
N GLU A 332 -0.28 -6.88 30.37
CA GLU A 332 0.37 -7.19 31.63
C GLU A 332 -0.68 -7.56 32.68
N PHE A 333 -0.21 -8.13 33.78
CA PHE A 333 -1.05 -8.34 34.94
C PHE A 333 -0.31 -8.08 36.24
N THR A 334 -1.03 -7.52 37.20
CA THR A 334 -0.55 -7.25 38.54
C THR A 334 -1.22 -8.19 39.53
N ILE A 335 -0.40 -8.82 40.37
CA ILE A 335 -0.86 -9.72 41.42
C ILE A 335 -0.72 -9.02 42.76
N VAL A 336 -1.84 -8.87 43.46
CA VAL A 336 -1.90 -8.36 44.83
C VAL A 336 -2.28 -9.50 45.77
N ASN A 337 -1.57 -9.64 46.88
CA ASN A 337 -1.88 -10.65 47.88
C ASN A 337 -2.73 -10.06 49.02
N HIS A 338 -3.79 -10.78 49.39
CA HIS A 338 -4.74 -10.42 50.44
C HIS A 338 -4.63 -11.36 51.64
N ASP A 339 -3.42 -11.49 52.18
CA ASP A 339 -3.13 -12.33 53.36
C ASP A 339 -3.94 -11.89 54.59
N GLU A 340 -4.38 -10.63 54.66
CA GLU A 340 -5.20 -10.10 55.75
C GLU A 340 -6.58 -10.76 55.90
N VAL A 341 -7.06 -11.45 54.86
CA VAL A 341 -8.29 -12.25 54.89
C VAL A 341 -8.05 -13.75 54.74
N SER A 342 -6.80 -14.16 54.55
CA SER A 342 -6.44 -15.56 54.32
C SER A 342 -6.31 -16.35 55.64
N SER A 343 -6.64 -17.64 55.61
CA SER A 343 -6.60 -18.56 56.75
C SER A 343 -6.13 -19.97 56.34
N ALA A 344 -4.93 -20.06 55.79
CA ALA A 344 -4.41 -21.32 55.26
C ALA A 344 -4.24 -22.47 56.26
N GLY A 345 -4.52 -23.68 55.76
CA GLY A 345 -4.08 -24.95 56.32
C GLY A 345 -2.57 -25.21 56.19
N TYR A 346 -1.90 -24.62 55.18
CA TYR A 346 -0.49 -24.84 54.85
C TYR A 346 0.32 -23.57 54.49
N HIS A 347 1.65 -23.69 54.50
CA HIS A 347 2.55 -22.65 53.96
C HIS A 347 2.74 -22.83 52.46
N ASN A 348 1.79 -22.29 51.69
CA ASN A 348 1.67 -22.54 50.26
C ASN A 348 2.66 -21.71 49.43
N SER A 349 3.18 -22.31 48.37
CA SER A 349 3.85 -21.55 47.31
C SER A 349 2.83 -21.23 46.21
N TYR A 350 2.87 -20.02 45.67
CA TYR A 350 1.93 -19.56 44.64
C TYR A 350 2.67 -19.03 43.42
N GLY A 351 2.06 -19.17 42.25
CA GLY A 351 2.65 -18.73 40.99
C GLY A 351 1.70 -18.81 39.81
N TYR A 352 2.23 -18.43 38.65
CA TYR A 352 1.54 -18.54 37.36
C TYR A 352 2.27 -19.53 36.43
N TYR A 353 1.53 -20.15 35.54
CA TYR A 353 2.05 -21.02 34.49
C TYR A 353 1.66 -20.50 33.11
N VAL A 354 2.50 -20.80 32.13
CA VAL A 354 2.26 -20.56 30.71
C VAL A 354 1.66 -21.84 30.14
N LYS A 355 0.51 -21.71 29.49
CA LYS A 355 -0.15 -22.78 28.74
C LYS A 355 0.70 -23.21 27.55
N THR A 356 0.32 -24.30 26.89
CA THR A 356 1.10 -24.77 25.75
C THR A 356 0.81 -23.89 24.54
N LEU A 357 1.82 -23.20 24.02
CA LEU A 357 1.68 -22.26 22.90
C LEU A 357 2.10 -22.87 21.56
N ASN A 358 1.48 -22.41 20.48
CA ASN A 358 1.93 -22.58 19.11
C ASN A 358 3.16 -21.67 18.84
N PRO A 359 3.90 -21.90 17.73
CA PRO A 359 5.05 -21.05 17.37
C PRO A 359 4.71 -19.57 17.16
N ASP A 360 3.44 -19.26 16.84
CA ASP A 360 2.92 -17.90 16.69
C ASP A 360 2.45 -17.27 18.02
N GLY A 361 2.62 -17.96 19.15
CA GLY A 361 2.21 -17.50 20.47
C GLY A 361 0.76 -17.82 20.85
N THR A 362 -0.07 -18.33 19.94
CA THR A 362 -1.47 -18.68 20.27
C THR A 362 -1.56 -19.92 21.17
N VAL A 363 -2.60 -20.01 22.01
CA VAL A 363 -2.77 -21.15 22.93
C VAL A 363 -3.21 -22.40 22.17
N SER A 364 -2.40 -23.47 22.24
CA SER A 364 -2.69 -24.77 21.62
C SER A 364 -3.41 -25.74 22.56
N SER A 365 -3.19 -25.62 23.87
CA SER A 365 -3.91 -26.38 24.92
C SER A 365 -3.72 -25.74 26.29
N ASN A 366 -4.62 -26.05 27.23
CA ASN A 366 -4.55 -25.60 28.63
C ASN A 366 -3.41 -26.23 29.45
N TYR A 367 -2.61 -27.12 28.87
CA TYR A 367 -1.59 -27.82 29.64
C TYR A 367 -0.43 -26.90 30.03
N PRO A 368 0.02 -26.96 31.30
CA PRO A 368 1.10 -26.13 31.79
C PRO A 368 2.44 -26.58 31.20
N THR A 369 3.29 -25.64 30.80
CA THR A 369 4.63 -25.92 30.25
C THR A 369 5.73 -25.39 31.16
N SER A 370 5.77 -24.08 31.34
CA SER A 370 6.67 -23.34 32.23
C SER A 370 5.87 -22.43 33.16
N GLY A 371 6.53 -21.85 34.15
CA GLY A 371 5.92 -20.88 35.04
C GLY A 371 6.91 -20.27 36.01
N VAL A 372 6.41 -19.45 36.91
CA VAL A 372 7.20 -18.83 37.98
C VAL A 372 6.45 -18.97 39.30
N ILE A 373 7.15 -19.45 40.32
CA ILE A 373 6.71 -19.33 41.71
C ILE A 373 7.05 -17.92 42.15
N ILE A 374 6.05 -17.06 42.25
CA ILE A 374 6.25 -15.65 42.62
C ILE A 374 6.55 -15.53 44.11
N ALA A 375 5.90 -16.36 44.93
CA ALA A 375 6.06 -16.39 46.38
C ALA A 375 6.28 -17.84 46.85
N ALA A 376 7.40 -18.09 47.52
CA ALA A 376 7.72 -19.40 48.10
C ALA A 376 6.78 -19.75 49.27
N ASP A 377 6.44 -18.77 50.10
CA ASP A 377 5.47 -18.86 51.20
C ASP A 377 4.58 -17.61 51.16
N VAL A 378 3.32 -17.78 50.75
CA VAL A 378 2.36 -16.66 50.67
C VAL A 378 1.97 -16.10 52.04
N HIS A 379 2.24 -16.82 53.14
CA HIS A 379 1.89 -16.41 54.52
C HIS A 379 3.11 -16.01 55.37
N HIS A 380 4.32 -15.94 54.80
CA HIS A 380 5.58 -15.88 55.55
C HIS A 380 5.66 -14.79 56.64
N THR A 381 5.03 -13.64 56.40
CA THR A 381 5.14 -12.43 57.23
C THR A 381 3.82 -11.97 57.86
N HIS A 382 2.70 -12.68 57.62
CA HIS A 382 1.33 -12.20 57.90
C HIS A 382 1.00 -10.85 57.22
N ALA A 383 1.78 -10.49 56.19
CA ALA A 383 1.67 -9.26 55.43
C ALA A 383 1.76 -9.50 53.91
N GLY A 384 1.79 -10.77 53.49
CA GLY A 384 1.91 -11.12 52.07
C GLY A 384 3.22 -10.70 51.39
N PHE A 385 3.13 -10.49 50.07
CA PHE A 385 4.18 -9.94 49.21
C PHE A 385 3.73 -8.62 48.56
N ASP A 386 4.68 -7.75 48.25
CA ASP A 386 4.42 -6.50 47.51
C ASP A 386 3.87 -6.80 46.12
N PRO A 387 2.99 -5.97 45.53
CA PRO A 387 2.42 -6.22 44.20
C PRO A 387 3.47 -6.58 43.15
N ILE A 388 3.17 -7.62 42.36
CA ILE A 388 4.08 -8.13 41.32
C ILE A 388 3.40 -7.97 39.97
N THR A 389 4.03 -7.22 39.07
CA THR A 389 3.58 -7.06 37.69
C THR A 389 4.39 -7.95 36.75
N VAL A 390 3.69 -8.60 35.82
CA VAL A 390 4.24 -9.50 34.82
C VAL A 390 3.80 -9.03 33.45
N THR A 391 4.74 -8.87 32.53
CA THR A 391 4.50 -8.41 31.15
C THR A 391 4.80 -9.50 30.12
N GLY A 392 4.38 -9.29 28.88
CA GLY A 392 4.80 -10.11 27.73
C GLY A 392 3.99 -11.39 27.50
N TYR A 393 2.85 -11.52 28.18
CA TYR A 393 1.88 -12.58 27.93
C TYR A 393 0.48 -11.99 27.76
N SER A 394 -0.34 -12.63 26.95
CA SER A 394 -1.78 -12.34 26.91
C SER A 394 -2.52 -13.09 28.02
N GLN A 395 -3.71 -12.61 28.36
CA GLN A 395 -4.54 -13.20 29.41
C GLN A 395 -4.86 -14.67 29.16
N GLU A 396 -5.05 -15.05 27.90
CA GLU A 396 -5.37 -16.43 27.50
C GLU A 396 -4.20 -17.39 27.71
N GLN A 397 -2.96 -16.90 27.63
CA GLN A 397 -1.73 -17.71 27.73
C GLN A 397 -1.41 -18.15 29.16
N ILE A 398 -1.94 -17.44 30.15
CA ILE A 398 -1.59 -17.62 31.56
C ILE A 398 -2.67 -18.41 32.30
N GLY A 399 -2.23 -19.22 33.25
CA GLY A 399 -3.05 -19.72 34.35
C GLY A 399 -2.28 -19.69 35.66
N TYR A 400 -2.90 -20.09 36.76
CA TYR A 400 -2.36 -19.95 38.11
C TYR A 400 -2.28 -21.28 38.85
N PHE A 401 -1.34 -21.39 39.79
CA PHE A 401 -1.14 -22.61 40.54
C PHE A 401 -0.67 -22.36 41.98
N LEU A 402 -0.92 -23.36 42.81
CA LEU A 402 -0.52 -23.45 44.21
C LEU A 402 0.22 -24.77 44.45
N ILE A 403 1.32 -24.74 45.20
CA ILE A 403 1.98 -25.94 45.72
C ILE A 403 1.63 -26.05 47.21
N PRO A 404 0.76 -27.00 47.60
CA PRO A 404 0.31 -27.10 48.98
C PRO A 404 1.46 -27.40 49.93
N ASN A 405 1.64 -26.58 50.96
CA ASN A 405 2.79 -26.65 51.89
C ASN A 405 4.15 -26.58 51.18
N GLY A 406 4.22 -25.88 50.05
CA GLY A 406 5.38 -25.82 49.17
C GLY A 406 6.65 -25.30 49.85
N ASP A 407 6.55 -24.25 50.68
CA ASP A 407 7.72 -23.69 51.38
C ASP A 407 8.37 -24.70 52.31
N GLN A 408 7.56 -25.39 53.12
CA GLN A 408 8.07 -26.32 54.13
C GLN A 408 8.62 -27.62 53.53
N LEU A 409 8.08 -28.05 52.39
CA LEU A 409 8.45 -29.32 51.76
C LEU A 409 9.62 -29.20 50.79
N ASN A 410 9.96 -27.98 50.36
CA ASN A 410 10.93 -27.74 49.32
C ASN A 410 11.97 -26.70 49.75
N LYS A 411 12.93 -26.43 48.86
CA LYS A 411 13.85 -25.30 48.99
C LYS A 411 13.63 -24.44 47.77
N ILE A 412 12.74 -23.46 47.90
CA ILE A 412 12.28 -22.60 46.83
C ILE A 412 12.56 -21.16 47.26
N ASP A 413 13.02 -20.34 46.33
CA ASP A 413 13.14 -18.90 46.52
C ASP A 413 11.98 -18.19 45.80
N ASN A 414 11.64 -16.97 46.20
CA ASN A 414 10.70 -16.14 45.44
C ASN A 414 11.23 -15.91 44.02
N ASN A 415 10.31 -15.77 43.05
CA ASN A 415 10.60 -15.64 41.61
C ASN A 415 11.35 -16.85 41.01
N GLN A 416 11.16 -18.05 41.56
CA GLN A 416 11.78 -19.27 41.04
C GLN A 416 11.05 -19.75 39.78
N THR A 417 11.78 -19.85 38.68
CA THR A 417 11.25 -20.46 37.44
C THR A 417 11.04 -21.96 37.60
N VAL A 418 9.96 -22.47 37.02
CA VAL A 418 9.56 -23.88 37.07
C VAL A 418 9.10 -24.40 35.71
N THR A 419 9.14 -25.73 35.56
CA THR A 419 8.52 -26.45 34.45
C THR A 419 7.55 -27.49 34.97
N PHE A 420 6.59 -27.91 34.15
CA PHE A 420 5.54 -28.85 34.55
C PHE A 420 5.59 -30.14 33.73
N GLN A 421 5.39 -31.27 34.40
CA GLN A 421 5.34 -32.59 33.78
C GLN A 421 4.33 -33.48 34.51
N GLU A 422 3.66 -34.38 33.79
CA GLU A 422 2.83 -35.39 34.44
C GLU A 422 3.68 -36.51 35.05
N VAL A 423 3.53 -36.72 36.36
CA VAL A 423 4.22 -37.77 37.12
C VAL A 423 3.18 -38.60 37.87
N GLY A 424 3.01 -39.85 37.43
CA GLY A 424 2.08 -40.77 38.10
C GLY A 424 0.61 -40.37 37.99
N GLY A 425 0.22 -39.71 36.88
CA GLY A 425 -1.15 -39.29 36.59
C GLY A 425 -1.58 -38.00 37.31
N GLN A 426 -0.62 -37.18 37.73
CA GLN A 426 -0.84 -35.83 38.27
C GLN A 426 0.27 -34.91 37.77
N TRP A 427 -0.05 -33.64 37.53
CA TRP A 427 0.95 -32.63 37.19
C TRP A 427 1.87 -32.34 38.37
N GLN A 428 3.16 -32.15 38.08
CA GLN A 428 4.19 -31.83 39.05
C GLN A 428 5.09 -30.71 38.53
N ALA A 429 5.37 -29.73 39.39
CA ALA A 429 6.32 -28.66 39.12
C ALA A 429 7.76 -29.11 39.39
N PHE A 430 8.71 -28.59 38.62
CA PHE A 430 10.14 -28.87 38.72
C PHE A 430 10.94 -27.56 38.74
N ALA A 431 11.79 -27.39 39.75
CA ALA A 431 12.82 -26.36 39.77
C ALA A 431 14.10 -26.93 39.14
N GLY A 432 14.32 -26.61 37.86
CA GLY A 432 15.33 -27.29 37.04
C GLY A 432 15.04 -28.80 36.95
N ALA A 433 15.95 -29.63 37.46
CA ALA A 433 15.77 -31.08 37.51
C ALA A 433 15.14 -31.60 38.82
N THR A 434 14.87 -30.71 39.78
CA THR A 434 14.39 -31.10 41.13
C THR A 434 12.86 -31.09 41.15
N PRO A 435 12.20 -32.24 41.41
CA PRO A 435 10.76 -32.28 41.57
C PRO A 435 10.35 -31.54 42.84
N LEU A 436 9.35 -30.67 42.73
CA LEU A 436 8.75 -29.99 43.86
C LEU A 436 7.62 -30.84 44.45
N LEU A 437 7.52 -30.84 45.78
CA LEU A 437 6.59 -31.64 46.55
C LEU A 437 5.48 -30.75 47.10
N GLY A 438 4.24 -31.03 46.70
CA GLY A 438 3.05 -30.54 47.38
C GLY A 438 2.47 -31.60 48.32
N ARG A 439 1.73 -31.16 49.35
CA ARG A 439 1.03 -32.02 50.29
C ARG A 439 -0.34 -32.44 49.75
N GLY A 440 -0.62 -33.74 49.72
CA GLY A 440 -1.85 -34.29 49.14
C GLY A 440 -1.77 -34.40 47.62
N SER A 441 -1.71 -33.26 46.94
CA SER A 441 -1.43 -33.12 45.50
C SER A 441 -0.05 -32.52 45.27
N HIS A 442 0.58 -32.85 44.14
CA HIS A 442 1.87 -32.26 43.77
C HIS A 442 1.75 -30.76 43.49
N VAL A 443 0.67 -30.35 42.80
CA VAL A 443 0.31 -28.97 42.47
C VAL A 443 -1.23 -28.92 42.42
N LEU A 444 -1.81 -27.78 42.78
CA LEU A 444 -3.20 -27.40 42.52
C LEU A 444 -3.21 -26.29 41.47
N PHE A 445 -4.10 -26.37 40.50
CA PHE A 445 -4.26 -25.41 39.41
C PHE A 445 -5.63 -24.73 39.51
N ASP A 446 -5.72 -23.57 38.90
CA ASP A 446 -6.95 -22.82 38.68
C ASP A 446 -8.00 -23.65 37.90
N LEU A 447 -7.55 -24.40 36.90
CA LEU A 447 -8.40 -25.25 36.08
C LEU A 447 -8.59 -26.64 36.71
N ALA A 448 -9.84 -27.00 37.02
CA ALA A 448 -10.20 -28.32 37.58
C ALA A 448 -9.70 -29.51 36.77
N GLU A 449 -9.64 -29.40 35.44
CA GLU A 449 -9.20 -30.49 34.56
C GLU A 449 -7.71 -30.85 34.74
N LEU A 450 -6.90 -29.93 35.26
CA LEU A 450 -5.48 -30.15 35.57
C LEU A 450 -5.30 -30.76 36.97
N ASN A 451 -6.33 -30.69 37.81
CA ASN A 451 -6.28 -31.18 39.18
C ASN A 451 -6.55 -32.68 39.23
N LYS A 452 -5.73 -33.40 40.01
CA LYS A 452 -5.81 -34.87 40.16
C LYS A 452 -7.19 -35.37 40.58
N ASP A 453 -7.91 -34.59 41.38
CA ASP A 453 -9.25 -34.90 41.86
C ASP A 453 -10.37 -34.37 40.96
N GLY A 454 -10.03 -33.62 39.90
CA GLY A 454 -10.99 -33.03 38.97
C GLY A 454 -11.85 -31.95 39.59
N GLN A 455 -11.43 -31.36 40.72
CA GLN A 455 -12.16 -30.32 41.45
C GLN A 455 -11.53 -28.94 41.22
N ASN A 456 -12.34 -27.89 41.36
CA ASN A 456 -11.84 -26.53 41.48
C ASN A 456 -11.15 -26.39 42.84
N HIS A 457 -10.00 -25.71 42.84
CA HIS A 457 -9.32 -25.29 44.07
C HIS A 457 -9.11 -23.78 44.09
N MET A 458 -9.69 -23.06 43.13
CA MET A 458 -9.73 -21.61 43.02
C MET A 458 -11.12 -21.21 42.56
N GLU A 459 -11.69 -20.21 43.24
CA GLU A 459 -12.96 -19.59 42.87
C GLU A 459 -12.86 -18.06 42.99
N ASP A 460 -13.48 -17.35 42.06
CA ASP A 460 -13.83 -15.96 42.26
C ASP A 460 -15.16 -15.90 43.04
N ASN A 461 -15.11 -15.46 44.30
CA ASN A 461 -16.24 -15.54 45.22
C ASN A 461 -16.40 -14.24 46.02
N VAL A 462 -17.21 -14.25 47.09
CA VAL A 462 -17.51 -13.02 47.86
C VAL A 462 -16.36 -12.54 48.74
N LEU A 463 -15.29 -13.32 48.86
CA LEU A 463 -14.09 -12.94 49.60
C LEU A 463 -13.31 -11.86 48.84
N LEU A 464 -12.35 -11.24 49.51
CA LEU A 464 -11.51 -10.21 48.90
C LEU A 464 -10.48 -10.86 47.98
N GLY A 465 -10.36 -10.34 46.75
CA GLY A 465 -9.55 -10.90 45.69
C GLY A 465 -10.38 -11.72 44.70
N ASN A 466 -9.93 -11.78 43.45
CA ASN A 466 -10.57 -12.56 42.38
C ASN A 466 -10.01 -13.98 42.22
N GLN A 467 -9.00 -14.36 43.01
CA GLN A 467 -8.55 -15.74 43.14
C GLN A 467 -8.53 -16.17 44.60
N ASN A 468 -9.56 -16.93 44.99
CA ASN A 468 -9.74 -17.41 46.35
C ASN A 468 -9.55 -18.93 46.35
N TRP A 469 -8.48 -19.40 47.00
CA TRP A 469 -7.99 -20.76 46.89
C TRP A 469 -8.32 -21.61 48.12
N GLU A 470 -8.46 -22.90 47.88
CA GLU A 470 -8.47 -23.96 48.90
C GLU A 470 -7.18 -24.81 48.75
N ASP A 471 -6.39 -24.93 49.81
CA ASP A 471 -5.14 -25.69 49.85
C ASP A 471 -5.33 -27.14 50.36
N LEU A 472 -6.42 -27.38 51.10
CA LEU A 472 -6.80 -28.69 51.61
C LEU A 472 -7.82 -29.36 50.69
N GLN A 473 -7.43 -30.50 50.11
CA GLN A 473 -8.32 -31.22 49.19
C GLN A 473 -9.67 -31.62 49.82
N ILE A 474 -10.76 -31.28 49.15
CA ILE A 474 -12.13 -31.71 49.47
C ILE A 474 -12.25 -33.24 49.32
N PRO A 475 -12.89 -33.98 50.27
CA PRO A 475 -13.75 -33.52 51.37
C PRO A 475 -13.02 -33.36 52.71
N TYR A 476 -11.69 -33.30 52.73
CA TYR A 476 -10.92 -33.22 53.97
C TYR A 476 -10.51 -31.80 54.36
N GLY A 477 -10.60 -30.84 53.43
CA GLY A 477 -10.63 -29.40 53.69
C GLY A 477 -11.96 -28.93 54.26
N ASP A 478 -12.00 -27.68 54.72
CA ASP A 478 -13.21 -26.99 55.16
C ASP A 478 -13.98 -26.34 54.01
N GLY A 479 -13.37 -26.21 52.83
CA GLY A 479 -14.04 -25.87 51.57
C GLY A 479 -14.61 -24.46 51.59
N ASP A 480 -13.95 -23.54 52.27
CA ASP A 480 -14.35 -22.15 52.39
C ASP A 480 -13.54 -21.21 51.49
N TYR A 481 -12.53 -21.73 50.77
CA TYR A 481 -11.72 -21.04 49.77
C TYR A 481 -11.08 -19.75 50.30
N ASN A 482 -10.70 -19.72 51.58
CA ASN A 482 -9.97 -18.60 52.17
C ASN A 482 -8.52 -18.96 52.51
N ASP A 483 -7.98 -20.07 52.00
CA ASP A 483 -6.62 -20.47 52.33
C ASP A 483 -5.61 -19.50 51.73
N VAL A 484 -5.77 -19.13 50.45
CA VAL A 484 -4.97 -18.09 49.80
C VAL A 484 -5.87 -17.18 48.99
N ASN A 485 -5.85 -15.88 49.29
CA ASN A 485 -6.59 -14.86 48.56
C ASN A 485 -5.61 -13.95 47.81
N THR A 486 -5.77 -13.86 46.49
CA THR A 486 -5.02 -12.94 45.63
C THR A 486 -5.97 -12.23 44.68
N ASN A 487 -5.64 -11.00 44.32
CA ASN A 487 -6.26 -10.31 43.20
C ASN A 487 -5.28 -10.30 42.03
N VAL A 488 -5.78 -10.61 40.83
CA VAL A 488 -5.01 -10.49 39.60
C VAL A 488 -5.75 -9.59 38.63
N ASP A 489 -5.20 -8.40 38.43
CA ASP A 489 -5.75 -7.39 37.53
C ASP A 489 -4.96 -7.40 36.23
N TRP A 490 -5.68 -7.42 35.11
CA TRP A 490 -5.09 -7.42 33.78
C TRP A 490 -5.27 -6.05 33.14
N THR A 491 -4.18 -5.56 32.55
CA THR A 491 -4.18 -4.36 31.72
C THR A 491 -3.83 -4.75 30.29
N LYS A 492 -4.64 -4.34 29.33
CA LYS A 492 -4.37 -4.51 27.90
C LYS A 492 -4.17 -3.14 27.27
N VAL A 493 -3.08 -3.00 26.53
CA VAL A 493 -2.78 -1.81 25.74
C VAL A 493 -2.84 -2.18 24.27
N THR A 494 -3.72 -1.49 23.55
CA THR A 494 -3.90 -1.69 22.10
C THR A 494 -3.50 -0.40 21.38
N VAL A 495 -2.61 -0.50 20.40
CA VAL A 495 -2.30 0.57 19.47
C VAL A 495 -2.96 0.30 18.12
N THR A 496 -3.58 1.33 17.54
CA THR A 496 -4.22 1.28 16.23
C THR A 496 -4.00 2.59 15.49
N GLY A 497 -4.05 2.58 14.17
CA GLY A 497 -4.06 3.81 13.37
C GLY A 497 -3.13 3.78 12.17
N ASP A 498 -2.75 4.98 11.73
CA ASP A 498 -1.94 5.21 10.54
C ASP A 498 -0.48 4.79 10.74
N VAL A 499 0.11 4.18 9.71
CA VAL A 499 1.54 3.86 9.60
C VAL A 499 2.06 4.30 8.23
N VAL A 500 3.37 4.42 8.06
CA VAL A 500 3.96 4.53 6.72
C VAL A 500 3.98 3.13 6.11
N GLU A 501 3.13 2.88 5.11
CA GLU A 501 3.13 1.60 4.40
C GLU A 501 4.31 1.51 3.43
N SER A 502 4.57 2.60 2.72
CA SER A 502 5.73 2.71 1.85
C SER A 502 6.09 4.17 1.57
N VAL A 503 7.35 4.37 1.20
CA VAL A 503 7.88 5.63 0.71
C VAL A 503 8.62 5.39 -0.60
N SER A 504 8.34 6.22 -1.60
CA SER A 504 9.18 6.34 -2.79
C SER A 504 9.90 7.68 -2.72
N PHE A 505 11.21 7.66 -2.89
CA PHE A 505 12.05 8.87 -2.92
C PHE A 505 12.32 9.36 -4.34
N GLY A 506 11.62 8.80 -5.33
CA GLY A 506 11.85 9.14 -6.73
C GLY A 506 13.21 8.71 -7.25
N ALA A 507 13.55 9.26 -8.42
CA ALA A 507 14.75 8.88 -9.15
C ALA A 507 16.04 9.27 -8.44
N ASP A 508 16.00 10.28 -7.57
CA ASP A 508 17.14 10.75 -6.78
C ASP A 508 17.45 9.89 -5.56
N GLY A 509 16.49 9.04 -5.15
CA GLY A 509 16.63 8.20 -3.98
C GLY A 509 16.60 9.00 -2.67
N PRO A 510 16.80 8.35 -1.51
CA PRO A 510 16.64 9.00 -0.21
C PRO A 510 17.69 10.08 0.04
N GLY A 511 17.25 11.17 0.69
CA GLY A 511 18.12 12.25 1.16
C GLY A 511 19.16 11.79 2.17
N ALA A 512 20.24 12.55 2.30
CA ALA A 512 21.29 12.20 3.25
C ALA A 512 20.84 12.48 4.70
N GLY A 513 20.82 11.44 5.54
CA GLY A 513 20.84 11.53 7.01
C GLY A 513 19.54 11.86 7.72
N GLU A 514 18.47 12.23 7.02
CA GLU A 514 17.12 12.45 7.60
C GLU A 514 16.01 12.12 6.56
N ALA A 515 16.23 11.10 5.73
CA ALA A 515 15.36 10.80 4.59
C ALA A 515 13.91 10.53 4.98
N LEU A 516 13.66 9.93 6.15
CA LEU A 516 12.32 9.70 6.69
C LEU A 516 12.38 9.98 8.17
N ASN A 517 11.53 10.85 8.70
CA ASN A 517 11.53 11.21 10.11
C ASN A 517 10.12 11.52 10.59
N PHE A 518 9.86 11.31 11.88
CA PHE A 518 8.63 11.79 12.48
C PHE A 518 8.86 12.61 13.74
N THR A 519 7.92 13.50 14.03
CA THR A 519 7.93 14.35 15.21
C THR A 519 6.52 14.55 15.73
N PHE A 520 6.39 14.79 17.03
CA PHE A 520 5.17 15.29 17.67
C PHE A 520 5.55 15.94 19.00
N ASP A 521 4.70 16.81 19.50
CA ASP A 521 4.82 17.40 20.82
C ASP A 521 3.53 17.28 21.64
N VAL A 522 3.50 17.90 22.83
CA VAL A 522 2.36 17.82 23.74
C VAL A 522 1.06 18.40 23.15
N THR A 523 1.15 19.25 22.12
CA THR A 523 -0.01 19.82 21.44
C THR A 523 -0.64 18.89 20.42
N ASP A 524 0.07 17.84 20.02
CA ASP A 524 -0.39 16.79 19.12
C ASP A 524 -1.04 15.61 19.87
N ILE A 525 -1.11 15.66 21.21
CA ILE A 525 -1.61 14.58 22.06
C ILE A 525 -2.96 14.95 22.64
N GLU A 526 -3.97 14.13 22.36
CA GLU A 526 -5.30 14.20 22.99
C GLU A 526 -5.51 12.95 23.85
N SER A 527 -5.94 13.13 25.10
CA SER A 527 -6.20 12.01 26.02
C SER A 527 -7.53 12.17 26.74
N THR A 528 -8.28 11.08 26.90
CA THR A 528 -9.53 11.06 27.68
C THR A 528 -9.28 11.05 29.19
N GLY A 529 -8.07 10.69 29.62
CA GLY A 529 -7.68 10.54 31.02
C GLY A 529 -6.17 10.71 31.26
N VAL A 530 -5.71 10.30 32.44
CA VAL A 530 -4.28 10.28 32.79
C VAL A 530 -3.89 8.84 33.04
N VAL A 531 -2.98 8.31 32.23
CA VAL A 531 -2.36 6.99 32.46
C VAL A 531 -1.18 7.16 33.39
N LYS A 532 -1.00 6.22 34.33
CA LYS A 532 0.06 6.27 35.34
C LYS A 532 0.85 4.97 35.37
N SER A 533 2.08 5.07 35.88
CA SER A 533 2.92 3.95 36.28
C SER A 533 3.53 4.25 37.64
N ASN A 534 3.26 3.38 38.62
CA ASN A 534 3.64 3.55 40.02
C ASN A 534 3.24 4.93 40.59
N GLY A 535 2.06 5.42 40.21
CA GLY A 535 1.50 6.71 40.61
C GLY A 535 1.96 7.93 39.80
N ASN A 536 2.98 7.78 38.95
CA ASN A 536 3.53 8.86 38.11
C ASN A 536 2.87 8.88 36.74
N ASP A 537 2.58 10.07 36.21
CA ASP A 537 1.94 10.21 34.90
C ASP A 537 2.87 9.71 33.78
N ILE A 538 2.31 8.97 32.83
CA ILE A 538 3.02 8.54 31.62
C ILE A 538 3.01 9.68 30.60
N VAL A 539 4.19 10.05 30.10
CA VAL A 539 4.38 11.09 29.09
C VAL A 539 4.93 10.47 27.82
N PHE A 540 4.25 10.68 26.69
CA PHE A 540 4.67 10.19 25.38
C PHE A 540 5.68 11.13 24.72
N LYS A 541 6.70 10.55 24.07
CA LYS A 541 7.70 11.28 23.29
C LYS A 541 8.18 10.48 22.09
N PRO A 542 8.57 11.16 21.00
CA PRO A 542 9.37 10.51 19.97
C PRO A 542 10.77 10.19 20.51
N LYS A 543 11.35 9.12 20.04
CA LYS A 543 12.69 8.66 20.38
C LYS A 543 13.42 8.27 19.10
N ASP A 544 14.68 8.67 19.03
CA ASP A 544 15.70 8.19 18.10
C ASP A 544 16.49 7.09 18.83
N THR A 545 16.40 5.84 18.37
CA THR A 545 17.05 4.72 19.06
C THR A 545 18.45 4.37 18.59
N ASP A 546 18.87 4.80 17.41
CA ASP A 546 20.19 4.51 16.85
C ASP A 546 21.12 5.74 16.70
N ASP A 547 20.67 6.89 17.22
CA ASP A 547 21.36 8.19 17.24
C ASP A 547 21.71 8.70 15.83
N ASP A 548 20.89 8.36 14.82
CA ASP A 548 21.08 8.78 13.43
C ASP A 548 20.51 10.18 13.15
N GLY A 549 19.75 10.76 14.08
CA GLY A 549 19.09 12.05 13.97
C GLY A 549 17.59 11.96 13.63
N VAL A 550 17.07 10.76 13.46
CA VAL A 550 15.70 10.46 13.08
C VAL A 550 14.97 9.75 14.22
N ASN A 551 13.73 10.15 14.50
CA ASN A 551 12.91 9.37 15.43
C ASN A 551 12.28 8.17 14.72
N ASP A 552 12.33 7.03 15.39
CA ASP A 552 11.86 5.73 14.92
C ASP A 552 10.84 5.09 15.90
N GLN A 553 10.74 5.58 17.14
CA GLN A 553 9.85 5.02 18.17
C GLN A 553 9.05 6.05 18.95
N ILE A 554 7.85 5.67 19.38
CA ILE A 554 7.09 6.37 20.42
C ILE A 554 7.35 5.66 21.76
N VAL A 555 7.76 6.43 22.77
CA VAL A 555 7.97 5.91 24.12
C VAL A 555 7.06 6.60 25.13
N GLY A 556 6.51 5.81 26.06
CA GLY A 556 5.84 6.29 27.26
C GLY A 556 6.81 6.28 28.44
N LEU A 557 7.01 7.45 29.06
CA LEU A 557 7.95 7.65 30.16
C LEU A 557 7.21 7.96 31.47
N ALA A 558 7.59 7.29 32.57
CA ALA A 558 7.13 7.60 33.92
C ALA A 558 8.33 7.81 34.85
N ASP A 559 8.38 8.95 35.54
CA ASP A 559 9.54 9.40 36.36
C ASP A 559 10.90 9.34 35.64
N GLY A 560 10.89 9.39 34.30
CA GLY A 560 12.08 9.32 33.44
C GLY A 560 12.45 7.92 32.97
N ASP A 561 11.78 6.87 33.43
CA ASP A 561 11.96 5.49 32.98
C ASP A 561 10.96 5.14 31.87
N GLU A 562 11.39 4.34 30.89
CA GLU A 562 10.52 3.85 29.81
C GLU A 562 9.63 2.72 30.33
N VAL A 563 8.32 2.89 30.18
CA VAL A 563 7.29 1.93 30.62
C VAL A 563 6.45 1.39 29.47
N LEU A 564 6.45 2.07 28.32
CA LEU A 564 5.78 1.63 27.10
C LEU A 564 6.63 1.99 25.87
N ARG A 565 6.66 1.10 24.89
CA ARG A 565 7.29 1.33 23.59
C ARG A 565 6.31 0.96 22.47
N ILE A 566 6.21 1.83 21.48
CA ILE A 566 5.53 1.58 20.21
C ILE A 566 6.55 1.80 19.10
N ASP A 567 6.67 0.83 18.22
CA ASP A 567 7.67 0.70 17.16
C ASP A 567 6.94 0.37 15.84
N GLY A 568 7.65 0.39 14.72
CA GLY A 568 7.10 -0.05 13.43
C GLY A 568 6.23 0.98 12.70
N ILE A 569 6.21 2.23 13.19
CA ILE A 569 5.39 3.32 12.63
C ILE A 569 5.86 3.68 11.21
N LEU A 570 7.16 3.56 10.95
CA LEU A 570 7.78 3.86 9.66
C LEU A 570 7.93 2.60 8.78
N GLU A 571 7.64 1.42 9.33
CA GLU A 571 7.84 0.09 8.73
C GLU A 571 6.53 -0.58 8.30
N GLY A 572 5.40 0.09 8.51
CA GLY A 572 4.07 -0.35 8.07
C GLY A 572 3.36 -1.30 9.02
N ASP A 573 3.94 -1.64 10.17
CA ASP A 573 3.28 -2.52 11.14
C ASP A 573 3.71 -2.25 12.58
N TYR A 574 2.76 -1.87 13.43
CA TYR A 574 3.02 -1.56 14.83
C TYR A 574 3.59 -2.76 15.59
N GLN A 575 4.52 -2.47 16.49
CA GLN A 575 4.89 -3.37 17.57
C GLN A 575 4.80 -2.63 18.89
N ILE A 576 4.17 -3.23 19.89
CA ILE A 576 3.99 -2.63 21.21
C ILE A 576 4.65 -3.49 22.28
N SER A 577 5.25 -2.85 23.28
CA SER A 577 5.88 -3.51 24.42
C SER A 577 5.65 -2.73 25.70
N ILE A 578 5.13 -3.42 26.73
CA ILE A 578 5.00 -2.89 28.09
C ILE A 578 6.28 -3.27 28.86
N LEU A 579 7.00 -2.25 29.33
CA LEU A 579 8.32 -2.37 29.95
C LEU A 579 8.29 -2.17 31.47
N GLY A 580 7.20 -1.58 31.99
CA GLY A 580 6.95 -1.37 33.40
C GLY A 580 5.44 -1.33 33.67
N PRO A 581 5.05 -1.38 34.96
CA PRO A 581 3.65 -1.50 35.34
C PRO A 581 2.83 -0.29 34.89
N ILE A 582 1.59 -0.54 34.50
CA ILE A 582 0.56 0.44 34.21
C ILE A 582 -0.45 0.36 35.35
N ASP A 583 -0.71 1.48 36.02
CA ASP A 583 -1.63 1.52 37.15
C ASP A 583 -3.06 1.20 36.67
N ASP A 584 -3.64 0.15 37.24
CA ASP A 584 -4.97 -0.39 36.94
C ASP A 584 -6.06 0.10 37.93
N GLY A 585 -7.29 -0.36 37.75
CA GLY A 585 -8.40 -0.06 38.66
C GLY A 585 -9.01 1.35 38.48
N ALA A 586 -8.73 2.00 37.36
CA ALA A 586 -9.34 3.26 36.91
C ALA A 586 -10.16 3.05 35.63
N ASP A 587 -10.96 4.03 35.21
CA ASP A 587 -11.66 3.96 33.91
C ASP A 587 -10.65 3.89 32.75
N ASP A 588 -11.01 3.19 31.67
CA ASP A 588 -10.17 3.07 30.47
C ASP A 588 -9.76 4.43 29.90
N VAL A 589 -8.57 4.48 29.33
CA VAL A 589 -7.99 5.72 28.78
C VAL A 589 -7.64 5.54 27.31
N ASP A 590 -8.07 6.49 26.49
CA ASP A 590 -7.70 6.59 25.07
C ASP A 590 -6.74 7.76 24.90
N VAL A 591 -5.65 7.53 24.16
CA VAL A 591 -4.64 8.52 23.81
C VAL A 591 -4.50 8.58 22.29
N GLY A 592 -4.91 9.68 21.69
CA GLY A 592 -4.63 10.02 20.30
C GLY A 592 -3.34 10.83 20.18
N ILE A 593 -2.50 10.51 19.20
CA ILE A 593 -1.27 11.23 18.86
C ILE A 593 -1.26 11.53 17.37
N ASP A 594 -1.16 12.80 17.01
CA ASP A 594 -0.95 13.26 15.65
C ASP A 594 0.56 13.30 15.35
N VAL A 595 1.06 12.28 14.64
CA VAL A 595 2.48 12.11 14.34
C VAL A 595 2.81 12.77 13.00
N HIS A 596 3.61 13.84 13.00
CA HIS A 596 4.03 14.54 11.78
C HIS A 596 5.22 13.83 11.17
N VAL A 597 5.04 13.22 9.99
CA VAL A 597 6.07 12.50 9.23
C VAL A 597 6.52 13.35 8.05
N THR A 598 7.83 13.36 7.80
CA THR A 598 8.46 13.99 6.65
C THR A 598 9.37 13.00 5.94
N ALA A 599 9.29 12.94 4.62
CA ALA A 599 10.24 12.23 3.77
C ALA A 599 10.95 13.21 2.84
N SER A 600 12.26 13.03 2.63
CA SER A 600 13.10 13.85 1.76
C SER A 600 13.99 13.00 0.86
N ASP A 601 14.12 13.40 -0.39
CA ASP A 601 14.95 12.75 -1.40
C ASP A 601 16.35 13.38 -1.55
N GLY A 602 17.09 12.94 -2.56
CA GLY A 602 18.50 13.21 -2.77
C GLY A 602 18.85 14.66 -3.12
N ASP A 603 17.92 15.42 -3.68
CA ASP A 603 18.16 16.80 -4.10
C ASP A 603 17.47 17.85 -3.21
N GLY A 604 16.61 17.40 -2.29
CA GLY A 604 16.12 18.17 -1.15
C GLY A 604 14.64 18.49 -1.21
N ASP A 605 13.92 17.80 -2.07
CA ASP A 605 12.47 17.78 -2.13
C ASP A 605 11.89 16.99 -0.96
N MET A 606 10.69 17.39 -0.53
CA MET A 606 10.06 16.81 0.66
C MET A 606 8.55 16.62 0.50
N VAL A 607 8.05 15.57 1.13
CA VAL A 607 6.63 15.33 1.37
C VAL A 607 6.38 15.21 2.88
N ALA A 608 5.25 15.75 3.33
CA ALA A 608 4.85 15.69 4.74
C ALA A 608 3.44 15.10 4.87
N SER A 609 3.22 14.36 5.95
CA SER A 609 1.93 13.77 6.30
C SER A 609 1.74 13.74 7.82
N VAL A 610 0.50 13.59 8.26
CA VAL A 610 0.18 13.38 9.69
C VAL A 610 -0.41 12.00 9.85
N LEU A 611 0.21 11.13 10.64
CA LEU A 611 -0.31 9.80 11.00
C LEU A 611 -1.09 9.91 12.30
N ASN A 612 -2.35 9.48 12.30
CA ASN A 612 -3.15 9.42 13.53
C ASN A 612 -2.92 8.08 14.24
N VAL A 613 -2.28 8.12 15.41
CA VAL A 613 -2.02 6.94 16.26
C VAL A 613 -2.97 6.98 17.45
N ASN A 614 -3.69 5.90 17.72
CA ASN A 614 -4.57 5.76 18.88
C ASN A 614 -4.10 4.63 19.78
N ILE A 615 -3.93 4.91 21.07
CA ILE A 615 -3.52 3.97 22.10
C ILE A 615 -4.68 3.85 23.11
N ASN A 616 -5.28 2.68 23.18
CA ASN A 616 -6.30 2.34 24.16
C ASN A 616 -5.68 1.55 25.32
N PHE A 617 -5.90 2.03 26.53
CA PHE A 617 -5.55 1.38 27.78
C PHE A 617 -6.83 0.82 28.42
N ASP A 618 -7.07 -0.48 28.25
CA ASP A 618 -8.06 -1.23 29.01
C ASP A 618 -7.46 -1.59 30.36
N LEU A 619 -7.86 -0.83 31.39
CA LEU A 619 -7.29 -0.90 32.74
C LEU A 619 -8.03 -1.88 33.65
N ASN A 620 -9.02 -2.60 33.14
CA ASN A 620 -9.81 -3.57 33.91
C ASN A 620 -10.19 -4.77 33.05
N GLN A 621 -9.22 -5.39 32.37
CA GLN A 621 -9.52 -6.45 31.43
C GLN A 621 -10.09 -7.68 32.16
N VAL A 622 -11.38 -7.93 31.95
CA VAL A 622 -12.04 -9.15 32.39
C VAL A 622 -12.00 -10.14 31.24
N LEU A 623 -11.55 -11.39 31.47
CA LEU A 623 -11.78 -12.47 30.50
C LEU A 623 -13.29 -12.56 30.26
N SER A 624 -13.76 -12.07 29.11
CA SER A 624 -15.06 -12.49 28.61
C SER A 624 -14.96 -14.00 28.40
N GLU A 625 -15.85 -14.80 29.01
CA GLU A 625 -15.95 -16.22 28.71
C GLU A 625 -15.92 -16.37 27.18
N SER A 626 -14.86 -16.98 26.66
CA SER A 626 -14.75 -17.30 25.24
C SER A 626 -16.05 -18.00 24.85
N GLU A 627 -16.78 -17.46 23.87
CA GLU A 627 -17.95 -18.16 23.33
C GLU A 627 -17.53 -19.60 23.05
N PRO A 628 -18.32 -20.60 23.49
CA PRO A 628 -17.95 -21.99 23.36
C PRO A 628 -17.64 -22.24 21.89
N MET A 629 -16.40 -22.65 21.64
CA MET A 629 -15.92 -23.09 20.34
C MET A 629 -16.94 -24.08 19.77
N ASP A 630 -17.72 -23.65 18.78
CA ASP A 630 -18.62 -24.55 18.07
C ASP A 630 -17.70 -25.51 17.31
N LEU A 631 -17.51 -26.71 17.89
CA LEU A 631 -16.74 -27.77 17.26
C LEU A 631 -17.49 -28.22 15.99
N PRO A 632 -16.75 -28.52 14.90
CA PRO A 632 -17.30 -28.73 13.55
C PRO A 632 -18.29 -29.89 13.42
#